data_AF-Q9NXJ5-F1
#
_entry.id   AF-Q9NXJ5-F1
#
_cell.length_a   1.000
_cell.length_b   1.000
_cell.length_c   1.000
_cell.angle_alpha   90.00
_cell.angle_beta   90.00
_cell.angle_gamma   90.00
#
_symmetry.space_group_name_H-M   'P 1'
#
loop_
_entity.id
_entity.type
_entity.pdbx_description
1 polymer ?
#
loop_
_entity_poly.entity_id
_entity_poly.type
_entity_poly.pdbx_seq_one_letter_code
_entity_poly.pdbx_strand_id
1 'polypeptide(L)'
;MEQPRKAVVVTGFGPFGEHTVNASWIAVQELEKLGLGDSVDLHVYEIPVEYQTVQRLIPALWEKHSPQLVVHVGVSGMATTVTLEKCGHNKGYKGLDNCRFCPGSQCCVEDGPESIDSIIDMDAVCKRVTTLGLDVSVTISQDAGRYLCDFTYYTSLYQSHGRSAFVHVPPLGKPYNADQLGRALRAIIEEMLDLLEQSEGKINYCHKH
;
A
#
# COMPACT_ATOMS: atom_id res chain seq x y z
N MET A 1 -19.50 -24.27 -9.10
CA MET A 1 -18.06 -23.99 -9.02
C MET A 1 -17.93 -22.65 -8.33
N GLU A 2 -17.30 -22.61 -7.16
CA GLU A 2 -16.92 -21.33 -6.53
C GLU A 2 -15.98 -20.58 -7.48
N GLN A 3 -16.21 -19.29 -7.67
CA GLN A 3 -15.25 -18.47 -8.41
C GLN A 3 -13.93 -18.42 -7.61
N PRO A 4 -12.77 -18.47 -8.28
CA PRO A 4 -11.50 -18.33 -7.59
C PRO A 4 -11.46 -16.99 -6.86
N ARG A 5 -11.09 -17.04 -5.57
CA ARG A 5 -10.96 -15.84 -4.74
C ARG A 5 -9.81 -14.98 -5.27
N LYS A 6 -9.98 -13.67 -5.20
CA LYS A 6 -9.00 -12.68 -5.64
C LYS A 6 -7.95 -12.52 -4.56
N ALA A 7 -6.71 -12.89 -4.84
CA ALA A 7 -5.62 -12.73 -3.87
C ALA A 7 -5.27 -11.24 -3.71
N VAL A 8 -5.27 -10.77 -2.47
CA VAL A 8 -4.84 -9.42 -2.09
C VAL A 8 -3.78 -9.53 -1.01
N VAL A 9 -2.65 -8.88 -1.21
CA VAL A 9 -1.59 -8.82 -0.20
C VAL A 9 -1.60 -7.45 0.45
N VAL A 10 -1.60 -7.41 1.77
CA VAL A 10 -1.49 -6.15 2.53
C VAL A 10 -0.30 -6.23 3.48
N THR A 11 0.57 -5.22 3.45
CA THR A 11 1.73 -5.20 4.34
C THR A 11 1.69 -4.02 5.29
N GLY A 12 2.11 -4.21 6.53
CA GLY A 12 2.45 -3.12 7.44
C GLY A 12 3.93 -3.20 7.83
N PHE A 13 4.53 -2.08 8.21
CA PHE A 13 5.91 -2.10 8.69
C PHE A 13 5.98 -2.52 10.15
N GLY A 14 7.01 -3.29 10.49
CA GLY A 14 7.35 -3.57 11.88
C GLY A 14 8.02 -2.39 12.59
N PRO A 15 8.64 -2.64 13.75
CA PRO A 15 9.31 -1.62 14.55
C PRO A 15 10.38 -0.83 13.78
N PHE A 16 10.52 0.46 14.11
CA PHE A 16 11.49 1.36 13.48
C PHE A 16 12.09 2.35 14.47
N GLY A 17 13.43 2.45 14.47
CA GLY A 17 14.13 3.33 15.39
C GLY A 17 13.80 3.00 16.84
N GLU A 18 13.25 3.97 17.57
CA GLU A 18 12.82 3.79 18.96
C GLU A 18 11.35 3.33 19.10
N HIS A 19 10.61 3.26 17.99
CA HIS A 19 9.20 2.88 17.99
C HIS A 19 9.06 1.36 17.92
N THR A 20 8.78 0.73 19.07
CA THR A 20 8.54 -0.71 19.20
C THR A 20 7.19 -1.16 18.66
N VAL A 21 6.25 -0.24 18.46
CA VAL A 21 4.94 -0.49 17.87
C VAL A 21 4.76 0.44 16.68
N ASN A 22 4.45 -0.13 15.53
CA ASN A 22 4.20 0.60 14.30
C ASN A 22 2.70 0.63 14.00
N ALA A 23 2.14 1.83 13.87
CA ALA A 23 0.71 2.02 13.64
C ALA A 23 0.23 1.33 12.35
N SER A 24 1.09 1.24 11.33
CA SER A 24 0.75 0.56 10.07
C SER A 24 0.49 -0.93 10.28
N TRP A 25 1.35 -1.62 11.03
CA TRP A 25 1.14 -3.04 11.30
C TRP A 25 -0.10 -3.28 12.14
N ILE A 26 -0.33 -2.47 13.17
CA ILE A 26 -1.54 -2.58 13.99
C ILE A 26 -2.81 -2.36 13.14
N ALA A 27 -2.82 -1.39 12.23
CA ALA A 27 -3.96 -1.17 11.33
C ALA A 27 -4.19 -2.36 10.40
N VAL A 28 -3.12 -3.00 9.89
CA VAL A 28 -3.20 -4.21 9.06
C VAL A 28 -3.71 -5.42 9.85
N GLN A 29 -3.33 -5.56 11.12
CA GLN A 29 -3.89 -6.61 11.99
C GLN A 29 -5.39 -6.40 12.24
N GLU A 30 -5.85 -5.16 12.42
CA GLU A 30 -7.30 -4.89 12.51
C GLU A 30 -8.02 -5.19 11.19
N LEU A 31 -7.41 -4.87 10.04
CA LEU A 31 -7.94 -5.27 8.73
C LEU A 31 -8.04 -6.79 8.61
N GLU A 32 -7.02 -7.55 9.02
CA GLU A 32 -7.02 -9.02 8.97
C GLU A 32 -8.20 -9.62 9.75
N LYS A 33 -8.49 -9.10 10.95
CA LYS A 33 -9.64 -9.51 11.76
C LYS A 33 -10.99 -9.22 11.07
N LEU A 34 -11.08 -8.09 10.36
CA LEU A 34 -12.30 -7.67 9.66
C LEU A 34 -12.52 -8.43 8.35
N GLY A 35 -11.44 -8.82 7.66
CA GLY A 35 -11.46 -9.42 6.33
C GLY A 35 -11.89 -8.45 5.22
N LEU A 36 -11.89 -8.95 3.98
CA LEU A 36 -12.31 -8.22 2.77
C LEU A 36 -13.48 -8.92 2.04
N GLY A 37 -14.31 -9.65 2.79
CA GLY A 37 -15.41 -10.46 2.25
C GLY A 37 -14.96 -11.79 1.64
N ASP A 38 -15.93 -12.63 1.27
CA ASP A 38 -15.69 -14.03 0.89
C ASP A 38 -15.00 -14.18 -0.47
N SER A 39 -15.11 -13.18 -1.35
CA SER A 39 -14.53 -13.19 -2.69
C SER A 39 -13.03 -12.85 -2.72
N VAL A 40 -12.44 -12.40 -1.61
CA VAL A 40 -11.05 -11.96 -1.51
C VAL A 40 -10.27 -12.90 -0.60
N ASP A 41 -9.13 -13.41 -1.07
CA ASP A 41 -8.16 -14.12 -0.24
C ASP A 41 -7.11 -13.12 0.26
N LEU A 42 -7.23 -12.71 1.53
CA LEU A 42 -6.39 -11.68 2.15
C LEU A 42 -5.15 -12.33 2.77
N HIS A 43 -3.96 -11.91 2.34
CA HIS A 43 -2.69 -12.28 2.95
C HIS A 43 -2.01 -11.05 3.55
N VAL A 44 -1.66 -11.12 4.83
CA VAL A 44 -0.98 -10.00 5.51
C VAL A 44 0.46 -10.32 5.89
N TYR A 45 1.34 -9.32 5.82
CA TYR A 45 2.76 -9.44 6.19
C TYR A 45 3.25 -8.23 6.97
N GLU A 46 3.93 -8.48 8.09
CA GLU A 46 4.77 -7.48 8.75
C GLU A 46 6.12 -7.45 8.05
N ILE A 47 6.52 -6.28 7.55
CA ILE A 47 7.78 -6.12 6.81
C ILE A 47 8.81 -5.33 7.65
N PRO A 48 10.07 -5.78 7.73
CA PRO A 48 11.13 -5.03 8.39
C PRO A 48 11.39 -3.70 7.69
N VAL A 49 11.79 -2.68 8.46
CA VAL A 49 12.24 -1.39 7.92
C VAL A 49 13.69 -1.52 7.46
N GLU A 50 13.89 -2.25 6.37
CA GLU A 50 15.18 -2.65 5.82
C GLU A 50 15.14 -2.70 4.28
N TYR A 51 16.01 -1.94 3.61
CA TYR A 51 15.98 -1.81 2.15
C TYR A 51 16.19 -3.14 1.44
N GLN A 52 17.22 -3.89 1.86
CA GLN A 52 17.57 -5.16 1.22
C GLN A 52 16.47 -6.21 1.41
N THR A 53 15.76 -6.17 2.54
CA THR A 53 14.67 -7.10 2.82
C THR A 53 13.48 -6.80 1.92
N VAL A 54 13.11 -5.53 1.76
CA VAL A 54 12.05 -5.10 0.83
C VAL A 54 12.36 -5.53 -0.61
N GLN A 55 13.60 -5.32 -1.09
CA GLN A 55 13.99 -5.72 -2.45
C GLN A 55 13.84 -7.22 -2.73
N ARG A 56 14.00 -8.08 -1.71
CA ARG A 56 13.80 -9.53 -1.84
C ARG A 56 12.35 -9.95 -1.63
N LEU A 57 11.69 -9.38 -0.63
CA LEU A 57 10.38 -9.81 -0.18
C LEU A 57 9.29 -9.43 -1.18
N ILE A 58 9.31 -8.22 -1.72
CA ILE A 58 8.25 -7.74 -2.61
C ILE A 58 8.10 -8.61 -3.87
N PRO A 59 9.17 -8.92 -4.64
CA PRO A 59 9.07 -9.86 -5.76
C PRO A 59 8.57 -11.25 -5.34
N ALA A 60 9.03 -11.76 -4.19
CA ALA A 60 8.61 -13.07 -3.68
C ALA A 60 7.11 -13.12 -3.31
N LEU A 61 6.54 -12.02 -2.83
CA LEU A 61 5.10 -11.93 -2.55
C LEU A 61 4.27 -11.98 -3.84
N TRP A 62 4.72 -11.28 -4.89
CA TRP A 62 4.09 -11.32 -6.21
C TRP A 62 4.17 -12.71 -6.84
N GLU A 63 5.33 -13.37 -6.77
CA GLU A 63 5.52 -14.74 -7.27
C GLU A 63 4.66 -15.75 -6.51
N LYS A 64 4.65 -15.67 -5.16
CA LYS A 64 3.96 -16.64 -4.31
C LYS A 64 2.44 -16.59 -4.47
N HIS A 65 1.86 -15.39 -4.50
CA HIS A 65 0.41 -15.21 -4.39
C HIS A 65 -0.26 -14.86 -5.71
N SER A 66 0.51 -14.43 -6.73
CA SER A 66 -0.04 -13.86 -7.96
C SER A 66 -1.19 -12.86 -7.69
N PRO A 67 -1.00 -11.88 -6.77
CA PRO A 67 -2.09 -11.07 -6.28
C PRO A 67 -2.65 -10.16 -7.37
N GLN A 68 -3.95 -9.88 -7.30
CA GLN A 68 -4.58 -8.86 -8.15
C GLN A 68 -4.17 -7.45 -7.69
N LEU A 69 -3.91 -7.29 -6.40
CA LEU A 69 -3.52 -6.03 -5.78
C LEU A 69 -2.58 -6.27 -4.58
N VAL A 70 -1.53 -5.46 -4.49
CA VAL A 70 -0.70 -5.34 -3.28
C VAL A 70 -0.86 -3.93 -2.69
N VAL A 71 -1.19 -3.86 -1.41
CA VAL A 71 -1.34 -2.59 -0.67
C VAL A 71 -0.33 -2.53 0.46
N HIS A 72 0.55 -1.54 0.40
CA HIS A 72 1.52 -1.27 1.45
C HIS A 72 0.98 -0.19 2.39
N VAL A 73 1.09 -0.41 3.70
CA VAL A 73 0.66 0.53 4.72
C VAL A 73 1.89 1.00 5.47
N GLY A 74 2.06 2.32 5.57
CA GLY A 74 3.14 2.97 6.32
C GLY A 74 2.60 3.94 7.35
N VAL A 75 3.32 4.13 8.45
CA VAL A 75 2.99 5.20 9.39
C VAL A 75 3.69 6.49 8.95
N SER A 76 2.95 7.59 8.92
CA SER A 76 3.52 8.94 8.80
C SER A 76 3.35 9.67 10.12
N GLY A 77 4.47 10.03 10.77
CA GLY A 77 4.46 10.71 12.07
C GLY A 77 3.81 12.10 12.04
N MET A 78 3.66 12.69 10.85
CA MET A 78 3.04 14.00 10.64
C MET A 78 1.60 13.91 10.12
N ALA A 79 1.15 12.72 9.71
CA ALA A 79 -0.19 12.56 9.17
C ALA A 79 -1.25 12.74 10.27
N THR A 80 -2.33 13.42 9.91
CA THR A 80 -3.56 13.56 10.70
C THR A 80 -4.77 12.93 10.01
N THR A 81 -4.56 12.41 8.81
CA THR A 81 -5.55 11.74 7.95
C THR A 81 -4.95 10.43 7.43
N VAL A 82 -5.77 9.52 6.92
CA VAL A 82 -5.26 8.41 6.11
C VAL A 82 -4.98 8.94 4.70
N THR A 83 -3.79 8.71 4.17
CA THR A 83 -3.34 9.34 2.93
C THR A 83 -3.06 8.28 1.87
N LEU A 84 -3.69 8.40 0.70
CA LEU A 84 -3.49 7.55 -0.46
C LEU A 84 -2.37 8.15 -1.32
N GLU A 85 -1.27 7.43 -1.49
CA GLU A 85 -0.14 7.88 -2.30
C GLU A 85 -0.38 7.55 -3.78
N LYS A 86 -0.28 8.56 -4.64
CA LYS A 86 -0.49 8.42 -6.09
C LYS A 86 0.68 7.78 -6.80
N CYS A 87 1.90 8.07 -6.35
CA CYS A 87 3.12 7.66 -7.03
C CYS A 87 4.26 7.34 -6.05
N GLY A 88 5.18 6.49 -6.50
CA GLY A 88 6.47 6.25 -5.87
C GLY A 88 7.59 6.90 -6.67
N HIS A 89 8.70 7.23 -6.02
CA HIS A 89 9.86 7.84 -6.66
C HIS A 89 11.07 6.91 -6.66
N ASN A 90 11.91 7.00 -7.68
CA ASN A 90 13.05 6.08 -7.80
C ASN A 90 14.28 6.55 -7.03
N LYS A 91 14.43 7.86 -6.74
CA LYS A 91 15.71 8.45 -6.30
C LYS A 91 15.54 9.31 -5.06
N GLY A 92 16.62 9.43 -4.29
CA GLY A 92 16.73 10.37 -3.16
C GLY A 92 16.90 9.70 -1.79
N TYR A 93 17.12 8.39 -1.74
CA TYR A 93 17.26 7.64 -0.50
C TYR A 93 18.64 7.87 0.12
N LYS A 94 18.65 8.46 1.32
CA LYS A 94 19.86 8.76 2.11
C LYS A 94 19.77 8.33 3.58
N GLY A 95 18.57 8.02 4.05
CA GLY A 95 18.33 7.59 5.43
C GLY A 95 18.83 6.18 5.65
N LEU A 96 19.47 5.93 6.80
CA LEU A 96 19.87 4.59 7.19
C LEU A 96 18.65 3.82 7.72
N ASP A 97 18.55 2.56 7.30
CA ASP A 97 17.54 1.62 7.80
C ASP A 97 17.89 1.04 9.19
N ASN A 98 17.06 0.13 9.70
CA ASN A 98 17.29 -0.51 11.00
C ASN A 98 18.63 -1.29 11.06
N CYS A 99 19.16 -1.73 9.92
CA CYS A 99 20.46 -2.39 9.80
C CYS A 99 21.61 -1.42 9.54
N ARG A 100 21.38 -0.11 9.68
CA ARG A 100 22.36 0.95 9.35
C ARG A 100 22.78 0.89 7.88
N PHE A 101 21.89 0.48 6.99
CA PHE A 101 22.12 0.38 5.55
C PHE A 101 21.32 1.44 4.79
N CYS A 102 21.89 1.89 3.67
CA CYS A 102 21.21 2.71 2.66
C CYS A 102 21.76 2.30 1.28
N PRO A 103 20.94 2.20 0.22
CA PRO A 103 21.43 1.87 -1.11
C PRO A 103 22.50 2.86 -1.57
N GLY A 104 23.66 2.35 -1.99
CA GLY A 104 24.79 3.19 -2.43
C GLY A 104 24.45 4.05 -3.66
N SER A 105 23.60 3.52 -4.55
CA SER A 105 23.07 4.22 -5.73
C SER A 105 22.06 5.34 -5.38
N GLN A 106 21.56 5.37 -4.14
CA GLN A 106 20.47 6.24 -3.68
C GLN A 106 19.18 6.11 -4.51
N CYS A 107 19.01 4.97 -5.21
CA CYS A 107 17.81 4.65 -5.98
C CYS A 107 17.24 3.26 -5.66
N CYS A 108 15.97 3.04 -6.03
CA CYS A 108 15.30 1.75 -5.91
C CYS A 108 15.77 0.78 -7.00
N VAL A 109 15.74 1.24 -8.25
CA VAL A 109 16.02 0.46 -9.45
C VAL A 109 16.95 1.26 -10.36
N GLU A 110 18.10 0.69 -10.70
CA GLU A 110 19.02 1.26 -11.68
C GLU A 110 18.33 1.42 -13.04
N ASP A 111 18.49 2.58 -13.66
CA ASP A 111 17.84 2.94 -14.94
C ASP A 111 16.30 2.87 -14.95
N GLY A 112 15.67 2.76 -13.78
CA GLY A 112 14.21 2.84 -13.65
C GLY A 112 13.67 4.27 -13.90
N PRO A 113 12.38 4.40 -14.25
CA PRO A 113 11.72 5.70 -14.42
C PRO A 113 11.84 6.58 -13.16
N GLU A 114 11.73 7.90 -13.30
CA GLU A 114 11.89 8.81 -12.16
C GLU A 114 10.80 8.61 -11.10
N SER A 115 9.55 8.44 -11.56
CA SER A 115 8.40 8.10 -10.75
C SER A 115 7.52 7.09 -11.48
N ILE A 116 6.70 6.37 -10.73
CA ILE A 116 5.67 5.48 -11.27
C ILE A 116 4.37 5.80 -10.55
N ASP A 117 3.31 6.03 -11.31
CA ASP A 117 1.95 6.16 -10.79
C ASP A 117 1.34 4.77 -10.59
N SER A 118 0.48 4.63 -9.57
CA SER A 118 -0.43 3.49 -9.51
C SER A 118 -1.39 3.51 -10.68
N ILE A 119 -1.76 2.35 -11.21
CA ILE A 119 -2.86 2.26 -12.20
C ILE A 119 -4.22 2.53 -11.56
N ILE A 120 -4.30 2.54 -10.24
CA ILE A 120 -5.52 2.79 -9.49
C ILE A 120 -5.76 4.29 -9.42
N ASP A 121 -6.96 4.72 -9.80
CA ASP A 121 -7.39 6.11 -9.69
C ASP A 121 -7.61 6.50 -8.21
N MET A 122 -6.55 6.95 -7.54
CA MET A 122 -6.58 7.32 -6.12
C MET A 122 -7.51 8.50 -5.84
N ASP A 123 -7.72 9.40 -6.80
CA ASP A 123 -8.70 10.49 -6.67
C ASP A 123 -10.12 9.90 -6.59
N ALA A 124 -10.44 8.94 -7.45
CA ALA A 124 -11.71 8.23 -7.42
C ALA A 124 -11.89 7.42 -6.12
N VAL A 125 -10.87 6.68 -5.67
CA VAL A 125 -10.90 5.95 -4.39
C VAL A 125 -11.17 6.92 -3.25
N CYS A 126 -10.39 7.99 -3.13
CA CYS A 126 -10.54 8.98 -2.06
C CYS A 126 -11.95 9.57 -2.04
N LYS A 127 -12.49 9.93 -3.21
CA LYS A 127 -13.85 10.46 -3.33
C LYS A 127 -14.91 9.46 -2.88
N ARG A 128 -14.81 8.19 -3.33
CA ARG A 128 -15.78 7.15 -2.97
C ARG A 128 -15.74 6.84 -1.47
N VAL A 129 -14.56 6.63 -0.91
CA VAL A 129 -14.38 6.37 0.52
C VAL A 129 -14.87 7.53 1.38
N THR A 130 -14.59 8.78 1.00
CA THR A 130 -15.11 9.96 1.71
C THR A 130 -16.64 10.00 1.70
N THR A 131 -17.28 9.53 0.61
CA THR A 131 -18.75 9.49 0.48
C THR A 131 -19.39 8.43 1.38
N LEU A 132 -18.64 7.41 1.82
CA LEU A 132 -19.14 6.39 2.75
C LEU A 132 -19.38 6.95 4.17
N GLY A 133 -18.89 8.15 4.49
CA GLY A 133 -19.14 8.79 5.79
C GLY A 133 -18.42 8.11 6.96
N LEU A 134 -17.22 7.57 6.71
CA LEU A 134 -16.39 6.98 7.76
C LEU A 134 -15.93 8.02 8.78
N ASP A 135 -15.65 7.59 10.01
CA ASP A 135 -15.08 8.44 11.07
C ASP A 135 -13.60 8.84 10.82
N VAL A 136 -13.06 8.47 9.65
CA VAL A 136 -11.66 8.70 9.25
C VAL A 136 -11.63 9.55 7.99
N SER A 137 -10.88 10.65 8.04
CA SER A 137 -10.64 11.48 6.87
C SER A 137 -9.58 10.82 5.99
N VAL A 138 -9.85 10.81 4.68
CA VAL A 138 -8.95 10.29 3.67
C VAL A 138 -8.51 11.41 2.74
N THR A 139 -7.22 11.46 2.42
CA THR A 139 -6.61 12.45 1.51
C THR A 139 -5.76 11.76 0.46
N ILE A 140 -5.30 12.51 -0.54
CA ILE A 140 -4.34 12.05 -1.55
C ILE A 140 -3.01 12.76 -1.38
N SER A 141 -1.93 12.10 -1.79
CA SER A 141 -0.57 12.66 -1.82
C SER A 141 0.16 12.21 -3.08
N GLN A 142 1.13 13.00 -3.52
CA GLN A 142 2.05 12.68 -4.63
C GLN A 142 3.49 12.53 -4.12
N ASP A 143 3.70 12.40 -2.81
CA ASP A 143 5.02 12.23 -2.24
C ASP A 143 4.97 11.32 -1.00
N ALA A 144 5.30 10.04 -1.18
CA ALA A 144 5.41 9.07 -0.11
C ALA A 144 6.70 9.25 0.75
N GLY A 145 7.46 10.34 0.52
CA GLY A 145 8.72 10.65 1.19
C GLY A 145 9.93 10.08 0.44
N ARG A 146 11.08 9.93 1.11
CA ARG A 146 12.31 9.33 0.53
C ARG A 146 12.97 8.38 1.52
N TYR A 147 12.16 7.45 2.03
CA TYR A 147 12.58 6.42 2.96
C TYR A 147 11.89 5.08 2.63
N LEU A 148 11.80 4.14 3.58
CA LEU A 148 11.31 2.79 3.32
C LEU A 148 9.86 2.72 2.81
N CYS A 149 9.00 3.68 3.16
CA CYS A 149 7.64 3.78 2.61
C CYS A 149 7.68 3.93 1.09
N ASP A 150 8.23 5.05 0.60
CA ASP A 150 8.38 5.33 -0.83
C ASP A 150 9.22 4.27 -1.56
N PHE A 151 10.29 3.77 -0.93
CA PHE A 151 11.13 2.73 -1.52
C PHE A 151 10.36 1.42 -1.75
N THR A 152 9.57 1.00 -0.76
CA THR A 152 8.70 -0.18 -0.88
C THR A 152 7.64 0.06 -1.95
N TYR A 153 7.03 1.24 -1.94
CA TYR A 153 6.00 1.58 -2.91
C TYR A 153 6.53 1.53 -4.34
N TYR A 154 7.62 2.25 -4.62
CA TYR A 154 8.23 2.27 -5.93
C TYR A 154 8.68 0.87 -6.38
N THR A 155 9.33 0.11 -5.50
CA THR A 155 9.76 -1.27 -5.80
C THR A 155 8.58 -2.14 -6.21
N SER A 156 7.46 -2.03 -5.50
CA SER A 156 6.24 -2.78 -5.78
C SER A 156 5.55 -2.32 -7.06
N LEU A 157 5.45 -1.00 -7.29
CA LEU A 157 4.94 -0.42 -8.54
C LEU A 157 5.74 -0.88 -9.76
N TYR A 158 7.07 -0.86 -9.66
CA TYR A 158 7.95 -1.32 -10.72
C TYR A 158 7.76 -2.82 -11.01
N GLN A 159 7.74 -3.65 -9.97
CA GLN A 159 7.54 -5.10 -10.07
C GLN A 159 6.16 -5.48 -10.66
N SER A 160 5.14 -4.68 -10.36
CA SER A 160 3.74 -4.99 -10.67
C SER A 160 3.19 -4.28 -11.90
N HIS A 161 4.02 -3.51 -12.60
CA HIS A 161 3.58 -2.60 -13.67
C HIS A 161 2.43 -1.67 -13.21
N GLY A 162 2.58 -1.11 -12.00
CA GLY A 162 1.67 -0.14 -11.41
C GLY A 162 0.48 -0.73 -10.62
N ARG A 163 0.33 -2.07 -10.52
CA ARG A 163 -0.74 -2.74 -9.73
C ARG A 163 -0.46 -2.79 -8.23
N SER A 164 0.03 -1.70 -7.68
CA SER A 164 0.30 -1.57 -6.24
C SER A 164 -0.24 -0.24 -5.72
N ALA A 165 -0.55 -0.20 -4.43
CA ALA A 165 -0.97 1.01 -3.73
C ALA A 165 -0.14 1.21 -2.46
N PHE A 166 -0.04 2.46 -2.02
CA PHE A 166 0.52 2.79 -0.72
C PHE A 166 -0.44 3.70 0.05
N VAL A 167 -0.64 3.37 1.32
CA VAL A 167 -1.50 4.11 2.24
C VAL A 167 -0.70 4.52 3.47
N HIS A 168 -0.54 5.81 3.69
CA HIS A 168 -0.04 6.33 4.95
C HIS A 168 -1.16 6.41 5.98
N VAL A 169 -0.92 5.87 7.17
CA VAL A 169 -1.79 6.04 8.33
C VAL A 169 -1.13 6.96 9.36
N PRO A 170 -1.92 7.72 10.13
CA PRO A 170 -1.40 8.51 11.23
C PRO A 170 -0.99 7.62 12.41
N PRO A 171 -0.27 8.17 13.41
CA PRO A 171 0.06 7.42 14.62
C PRO A 171 -1.20 6.98 15.39
N LEU A 172 -1.11 5.84 16.08
CA LEU A 172 -2.22 5.32 16.88
C LEU A 172 -2.67 6.34 17.94
N GLY A 173 -3.99 6.53 18.03
CA GLY A 173 -4.63 7.47 18.93
C GLY A 173 -4.48 8.94 18.52
N LYS A 174 -3.94 9.24 17.33
CA LYS A 174 -3.63 10.61 16.88
C LYS A 174 -3.93 10.83 15.39
N PRO A 175 -5.21 11.03 14.98
CA PRO A 175 -6.40 11.14 15.82
C PRO A 175 -7.22 9.84 15.93
N TYR A 176 -6.83 8.79 15.21
CA TYR A 176 -7.65 7.57 15.08
C TYR A 176 -7.10 6.41 15.90
N ASN A 177 -8.00 5.61 16.46
CA ASN A 177 -7.62 4.35 17.11
C ASN A 177 -7.38 3.23 16.06
N ALA A 178 -6.89 2.08 16.52
CA ALA A 178 -6.57 0.94 15.65
C ALA A 178 -7.77 0.46 14.82
N ASP A 179 -8.93 0.34 15.46
CA ASP A 179 -10.17 -0.17 14.87
C ASP A 179 -10.71 0.77 13.77
N GLN A 180 -10.63 2.08 13.98
CA GLN A 180 -10.92 3.09 12.95
C GLN A 180 -9.98 2.96 11.75
N LEU A 181 -8.68 2.79 11.99
CA LEU A 181 -7.71 2.61 10.90
C LEU A 181 -7.95 1.31 10.12
N GLY A 182 -8.25 0.19 10.80
CA GLY A 182 -8.59 -1.08 10.16
C GLY A 182 -9.83 -0.98 9.27
N ARG A 183 -10.90 -0.33 9.74
CA ARG A 183 -12.09 -0.05 8.92
C ARG A 183 -11.81 0.85 7.72
N ALA A 184 -10.99 1.89 7.91
CA ALA A 184 -10.60 2.76 6.81
C ALA A 184 -9.83 2.00 5.74
N LEU A 185 -8.83 1.20 6.14
CA LEU A 185 -8.09 0.34 5.21
C LEU A 185 -9.00 -0.62 4.46
N ARG A 186 -9.94 -1.26 5.16
CA ARG A 186 -10.92 -2.16 4.53
C ARG A 186 -11.71 -1.46 3.44
N ALA A 187 -12.34 -0.33 3.76
CA ALA A 187 -13.15 0.42 2.81
C ALA A 187 -12.32 0.94 1.62
N ILE A 188 -11.09 1.41 1.88
CA ILE A 188 -10.16 1.84 0.83
C ILE A 188 -9.86 0.69 -0.13
N ILE A 189 -9.52 -0.49 0.39
CA ILE A 189 -9.15 -1.64 -0.44
C ILE A 189 -10.35 -2.18 -1.22
N GLU A 190 -11.55 -2.25 -0.61
CA GLU A 190 -12.78 -2.62 -1.30
C GLU A 190 -13.04 -1.68 -2.51
N GLU A 191 -12.90 -0.36 -2.34
CA GLU A 191 -13.05 0.60 -3.45
C GLU A 191 -11.95 0.50 -4.52
N MET A 192 -10.72 0.19 -4.12
CA MET A 192 -9.63 -0.07 -5.07
C MET A 192 -9.93 -1.28 -5.95
N LEU A 193 -10.41 -2.38 -5.36
CA LEU A 193 -10.76 -3.60 -6.08
C LEU A 193 -11.93 -3.36 -7.04
N ASP A 194 -12.98 -2.67 -6.59
CA ASP A 194 -14.13 -2.32 -7.43
C ASP A 194 -13.73 -1.48 -8.64
N LEU A 195 -12.81 -0.51 -8.47
CA LEU A 195 -12.31 0.31 -9.56
C LEU A 195 -11.44 -0.48 -10.54
N LEU A 196 -10.59 -1.38 -10.05
CA LEU A 196 -9.78 -2.27 -10.89
C LEU A 196 -10.68 -3.15 -11.78
N GLU A 197 -11.71 -3.76 -11.21
CA GLU A 197 -12.66 -4.60 -11.96
C GLU A 197 -13.43 -3.82 -13.03
N GLN A 198 -13.84 -2.60 -12.71
CA GLN A 198 -14.50 -1.71 -13.68
C GLN A 198 -13.58 -1.33 -14.84
N SER A 199 -12.27 -1.19 -14.59
CA SER A 199 -11.29 -0.88 -15.63
C SER A 199 -11.06 -2.06 -16.57
N GLU A 200 -10.92 -3.28 -16.04
CA GLU A 200 -10.75 -4.50 -16.81
C GLU A 200 -12.00 -4.84 -17.63
N GLY A 201 -13.19 -4.65 -17.06
CA GLY A 201 -14.46 -4.85 -17.76
C GLY A 201 -14.63 -3.94 -18.97
N LYS A 202 -14.19 -2.67 -18.88
CA LYS A 202 -14.25 -1.71 -20.00
C LYS A 202 -13.31 -2.08 -21.14
N ILE A 203 -12.09 -2.54 -20.83
CA ILE A 203 -11.12 -2.97 -21.84
C ILE A 203 -11.68 -4.16 -22.63
N ASN A 204 -12.28 -5.14 -21.92
CA ASN A 204 -12.86 -6.32 -22.55
C ASN A 204 -14.09 -6.02 -23.43
N TYR A 205 -14.83 -4.94 -23.15
CA TYR A 205 -15.97 -4.52 -23.98
C TYR A 205 -15.51 -3.78 -25.24
N CYS A 206 -14.46 -2.95 -25.16
CA CYS A 206 -13.91 -2.25 -26.32
C CYS A 206 -13.22 -3.16 -27.36
N HIS A 207 -12.89 -4.40 -27.02
CA HIS A 207 -12.32 -5.37 -27.98
C HIS A 207 -13.35 -6.30 -28.62
N LYS A 208 -14.64 -6.15 -28.32
CA LYS A 208 -15.73 -6.97 -28.87
C LYS A 208 -16.63 -6.25 -29.88
N HIS A 209 -16.31 -5.02 -30.25
CA HIS A 209 -16.99 -4.24 -31.30
C HIS A 209 -15.97 -3.77 -32.33
#